data_AF-A0A7Y5JIB1-F1
#
_entry.id   AF-A0A7Y5JIB1-F1
#
_cell.length_a   1.000
_cell.length_b   1.000
_cell.length_c   1.000
_cell.angle_alpha   90.00
_cell.angle_beta   90.00
_cell.angle_gamma   90.00
#
_symmetry.space_group_name_H-M   'P 1'
#
loop_
_entity.id
_entity.type
_entity.pdbx_description
1 polymer ?
#
loop_
_entity_poly.entity_id
_entity_poly.type
_entity_poly.pdbx_seq_one_letter_code
_entity_poly.pdbx_strand_id
1 'polypeptide(L)'
;MFPDLHHSPPRLTQSSLDFTPALNVPEYLFPPCGIAFVDCKLPIIDGERVAYDRTSFFAINQDTGSAITGPGRADIYYGAGDRAKIYAGFTHTKGKLYYLKVKQR
;
A
#
# COMPACT_ATOMS: atom_id res chain seq x y z
N MET A 1 14.53 -4.78 -1.91
CA MET A 1 14.49 -6.05 -1.13
C MET A 1 14.40 -5.67 0.33
N PHE A 2 13.25 -5.86 0.97
CA PHE A 2 13.03 -5.45 2.37
C PHE A 2 13.49 -6.57 3.34
N PRO A 3 14.15 -6.25 4.46
CA PRO A 3 14.60 -7.24 5.44
C PRO A 3 13.45 -7.71 6.33
N ASP A 4 13.41 -9.01 6.64
CA ASP A 4 12.46 -9.63 7.56
C ASP A 4 12.71 -9.19 9.02
N LEU A 5 11.70 -8.62 9.68
CA LEU A 5 11.71 -8.35 11.11
C LEU A 5 10.89 -9.42 11.84
N HIS A 6 11.57 -10.26 12.61
CA HIS A 6 10.98 -11.28 13.48
C HIS A 6 10.30 -10.66 14.71
N HIS A 7 8.96 -10.59 14.76
CA HIS A 7 8.18 -10.56 16.02
C HIS A 7 6.74 -11.08 15.80
N SER A 8 6.18 -11.71 16.84
CA SER A 8 4.91 -12.46 16.89
C SER A 8 3.66 -11.66 16.45
N PRO A 9 2.57 -12.33 16.00
CA PRO A 9 1.50 -11.66 15.26
C PRO A 9 0.59 -10.80 16.16
N PRO A 10 0.32 -9.53 15.80
CA PRO A 10 -0.66 -8.72 16.50
C PRO A 10 -2.08 -9.19 16.20
N ARG A 11 -2.94 -9.11 17.23
CA ARG A 11 -4.37 -9.34 17.17
C ARG A 11 -5.01 -8.21 16.36
N LEU A 12 -5.64 -8.55 15.24
CA LEU A 12 -6.23 -7.60 14.29
C LEU A 12 -7.50 -6.96 14.86
N THR A 13 -7.33 -5.98 15.74
CA THR A 13 -8.28 -4.90 15.95
C THR A 13 -7.80 -3.71 15.12
N GLN A 14 -8.73 -2.89 14.61
CA GLN A 14 -8.55 -1.78 13.67
C GLN A 14 -7.51 -0.68 14.02
N SER A 15 -6.60 -0.88 14.97
CA SER A 15 -5.47 -0.01 15.27
C SER A 15 -4.18 -0.78 14.99
N SER A 16 -3.24 -0.13 14.29
CA SER A 16 -1.87 -0.59 14.01
C SER A 16 -1.74 -1.78 13.06
N LEU A 17 -1.92 -1.50 11.76
CA LEU A 17 -0.89 -1.96 10.82
C LEU A 17 0.40 -1.26 11.31
N ASP A 18 1.35 -1.97 11.91
CA ASP A 18 2.66 -1.43 12.33
C ASP A 18 3.56 -1.09 11.13
N PHE A 19 2.97 -0.49 10.09
CA PHE A 19 3.62 -0.15 8.85
C PHE A 19 2.95 1.09 8.30
N THR A 20 3.75 2.12 8.04
CA THR A 20 3.33 3.15 7.08
C THR A 20 3.15 2.42 5.75
N PRO A 21 1.95 2.38 5.15
CA PRO A 21 1.77 1.69 3.89
C PRO A 21 2.72 2.33 2.88
N ALA A 22 3.62 1.52 2.33
CA ALA A 22 4.55 1.97 1.32
C ALA A 22 3.90 1.75 -0.05
N LEU A 23 4.08 2.72 -0.94
CA LEU A 23 3.71 2.59 -2.34
C LEU A 23 4.96 2.40 -3.18
N ASN A 24 4.77 1.67 -4.28
CA ASN A 24 5.70 1.68 -5.39
C ASN A 24 5.04 2.38 -6.58
N VAL A 25 5.66 3.46 -7.05
CA VAL A 25 5.22 4.24 -8.22
C VAL A 25 6.44 4.73 -9.03
N PRO A 26 6.27 5.14 -10.30
CA PRO A 26 7.39 5.58 -11.12
C PRO A 26 8.04 6.88 -10.59
N GLU A 27 9.34 6.85 -10.33
CA GLU A 27 10.12 7.96 -9.74
C GLU A 27 10.11 9.25 -10.58
N TYR A 28 10.07 9.11 -11.91
CA TYR A 28 10.02 10.25 -12.82
C TYR A 28 8.68 11.01 -12.79
N LEU A 29 7.63 10.39 -12.23
CA LEU A 29 6.31 10.99 -12.06
C LEU A 29 6.06 11.48 -10.63
N PHE A 30 6.74 10.88 -9.64
CA PHE A 30 6.44 11.11 -8.23
C PHE A 30 7.72 11.27 -7.41
N PRO A 31 7.81 12.33 -6.58
CA PRO A 31 9.02 12.58 -5.80
C PRO A 31 9.32 11.40 -4.87
N PRO A 32 10.60 10.97 -4.75
CA PRO A 32 11.02 9.99 -3.76
C PRO A 32 10.60 10.43 -2.35
N CYS A 33 10.15 9.50 -1.52
CA CYS A 33 9.64 9.76 -0.17
C CYS A 33 8.46 10.76 -0.11
N GLY A 34 7.78 11.02 -1.23
CA GLY A 34 6.58 11.84 -1.27
C GLY A 34 5.44 11.20 -0.48
N ILE A 35 4.65 12.03 0.21
CA ILE A 35 3.42 11.60 0.89
C ILE A 35 2.30 11.53 -0.13
N ALA A 36 1.63 10.39 -0.16
CA ALA A 36 0.44 10.16 -0.95
C ALA A 36 -0.77 9.85 -0.06
N PHE A 37 -1.96 10.22 -0.52
CA PHE A 37 -3.23 9.79 0.03
C PHE A 37 -3.90 8.83 -0.97
N VAL A 38 -4.31 7.67 -0.47
CA VAL A 38 -4.95 6.60 -1.25
C VAL A 38 -6.40 6.49 -0.84
N ASP A 39 -7.31 6.41 -1.81
CA ASP A 39 -8.72 6.06 -1.61
C ASP A 39 -9.09 4.95 -2.59
N CYS A 40 -9.24 3.73 -2.08
CA CYS A 40 -9.50 2.55 -2.89
C CYS A 40 -10.39 1.55 -2.14
N LYS A 41 -10.63 0.38 -2.74
CA LYS A 41 -11.23 -0.76 -2.03
C LYS A 41 -10.15 -1.78 -1.73
N LEU A 42 -10.00 -2.18 -0.47
CA LEU A 42 -9.05 -3.23 -0.07
C LEU A 42 -9.77 -4.52 0.29
N PRO A 43 -9.12 -5.68 0.11
CA PRO A 43 -9.72 -6.95 0.48
C PRO A 43 -9.83 -7.08 2.00
N ILE A 44 -10.98 -7.54 2.47
CA ILE A 44 -11.22 -8.07 3.82
C ILE A 44 -11.30 -9.58 3.66
N ILE A 45 -10.37 -10.29 4.30
CA ILE A 45 -10.20 -11.73 4.13
C ILE A 45 -10.53 -12.43 5.45
N ASP A 46 -11.52 -13.32 5.38
CA ASP A 46 -11.97 -14.15 6.49
C ASP A 46 -12.07 -15.61 6.04
N GLY A 47 -11.04 -16.39 6.37
CA GLY A 47 -10.86 -17.74 5.83
C GLY A 47 -10.82 -17.74 4.30
N GLU A 48 -11.78 -18.42 3.67
CA GLU A 48 -11.93 -18.48 2.21
C GLU A 48 -12.78 -17.33 1.63
N ARG A 49 -13.42 -16.53 2.48
CA ARG A 49 -14.27 -15.42 2.04
C ARG A 49 -13.45 -14.17 1.82
N VAL A 50 -13.60 -13.57 0.63
CA VAL A 50 -13.03 -12.28 0.28
C VAL A 50 -14.15 -11.27 0.03
N ALA A 51 -14.17 -10.21 0.84
CA ALA A 51 -14.99 -9.02 0.62
C ALA A 51 -14.09 -7.83 0.31
N TYR A 52 -14.67 -6.71 -0.13
CA TYR A 52 -13.92 -5.49 -0.40
C TYR A 52 -14.62 -4.31 0.26
N ASP A 53 -13.87 -3.53 1.01
CA ASP A 53 -14.39 -2.33 1.66
C ASP A 53 -13.57 -1.09 1.29
N ARG A 54 -14.25 0.06 1.28
CA ARG A 54 -13.61 1.33 0.95
C ARG A 54 -12.66 1.70 2.08
N THR A 55 -11.40 1.88 1.73
CA THR A 55 -10.34 2.20 2.66
C THR A 55 -9.60 3.44 2.17
N SER A 56 -9.26 4.33 3.09
CA SER A 56 -8.42 5.48 2.79
C SER A 56 -7.28 5.61 3.80
N PHE A 57 -6.09 5.90 3.32
CA PHE A 57 -4.89 5.96 4.15
C PHE A 57 -3.80 6.85 3.52
N PHE A 58 -2.90 7.35 4.37
CA PHE A 58 -1.67 8.00 3.92
C PHE A 58 -0.57 6.97 3.74
N ALA A 59 0.22 7.13 2.68
CA ALA A 59 1.30 6.27 2.30
C ALA A 59 2.54 7.08 1.90
N ILE A 60 3.71 6.47 1.99
CA ILE A 60 4.97 7.06 1.52
C ILE A 60 5.48 6.26 0.32
N ASN A 61 5.93 6.96 -0.72
CA ASN A 61 6.64 6.32 -1.84
C ASN A 61 8.07 5.94 -1.42
N GLN A 62 8.28 4.70 -0.96
CA GLN A 62 9.57 4.23 -0.43
C GLN A 62 10.35 3.31 -1.39
N ASP A 63 9.76 2.92 -2.52
CA ASP A 63 10.38 1.99 -3.47
C ASP A 63 10.08 2.37 -4.92
N THR A 64 10.98 2.00 -5.83
CA THR A 64 10.81 2.19 -7.27
C THR A 64 10.82 0.83 -7.97
N GLY A 65 9.80 0.57 -8.76
CA GLY A 65 9.56 -0.71 -9.41
C GLY A 65 9.65 -0.55 -10.91
N SER A 66 10.65 -1.17 -11.54
CA SER A 66 10.80 -1.17 -13.01
C SER A 66 9.60 -1.79 -13.74
N ALA A 67 8.80 -2.63 -13.04
CA ALA A 67 7.59 -3.24 -13.55
C ALA A 67 6.34 -2.34 -13.49
N ILE A 68 6.41 -1.20 -12.79
CA ILE A 68 5.33 -0.22 -12.72
C ILE A 68 5.68 0.90 -13.70
N THR A 69 5.24 0.76 -14.94
CA THR A 69 5.49 1.73 -16.00
C THR A 69 4.22 2.50 -16.34
N GLY A 70 4.12 3.74 -15.87
CA GLY A 70 3.08 4.69 -16.28
C GLY A 70 2.13 5.18 -15.19
N PRO A 71 1.43 6.30 -15.42
CA PRO A 71 0.44 6.85 -14.50
C PRO A 71 -0.82 5.98 -14.52
N GLY A 72 -1.10 5.28 -13.43
CA GLY A 72 -2.32 4.47 -13.32
C GLY A 72 -2.20 3.21 -12.47
N ARG A 73 -1.00 2.86 -12.03
CA ARG A 73 -0.75 1.73 -11.13
C ARG A 73 0.09 2.15 -9.94
N ALA A 74 -0.27 1.62 -8.77
CA ALA A 74 0.50 1.70 -7.55
C ALA A 74 0.35 0.36 -6.82
N ASP A 75 1.46 -0.19 -6.36
CA ASP A 75 1.46 -1.42 -5.58
C ASP A 75 1.56 -1.08 -4.09
N ILE A 76 0.68 -1.66 -3.27
CA ILE A 76 0.65 -1.48 -1.81
C ILE A 76 1.51 -2.56 -1.17
N TYR A 77 2.47 -2.15 -0.34
CA TYR A 77 3.24 -3.08 0.46
C TYR A 77 2.46 -3.50 1.72
N TYR A 78 2.17 -4.79 1.83
CA TYR A 78 1.42 -5.39 2.96
C TYR A 78 2.31 -6.00 4.06
N GLY A 79 3.64 -5.90 3.94
CA GLY A 79 4.59 -6.63 4.79
C GLY A 79 5.09 -7.93 4.17
N ALA A 80 5.59 -8.84 5.00
CA ALA A 80 6.12 -10.15 4.62
C ALA A 80 5.26 -11.32 5.15
N GLY A 81 5.50 -12.52 4.61
CA GLY A 81 4.80 -13.75 5.01
C GLY A 81 3.52 -14.05 4.22
N ASP A 82 2.91 -15.20 4.49
CA ASP A 82 1.83 -15.75 3.65
C ASP A 82 0.55 -14.91 3.68
N ARG A 83 0.25 -14.27 4.81
CA ARG A 83 -0.86 -13.32 4.89
C ARG A 83 -0.63 -12.14 3.93
N ALA A 84 0.55 -11.53 3.93
CA ALA A 84 0.85 -10.41 3.05
C ALA A 84 0.75 -10.81 1.55
N LYS A 85 1.20 -12.01 1.18
CA LYS A 85 1.04 -12.55 -0.17
C LYS A 85 -0.43 -12.70 -0.58
N ILE A 86 -1.27 -13.20 0.33
CA ILE A 86 -2.70 -13.37 0.09
C ILE A 86 -3.37 -11.99 -0.12
N TYR A 87 -3.12 -11.02 0.76
CA TYR A 87 -3.67 -9.66 0.60
C TYR A 87 -3.18 -9.00 -0.69
N ALA A 88 -1.90 -9.11 -1.03
CA ALA A 88 -1.34 -8.60 -2.28
C ALA A 88 -2.01 -9.24 -3.50
N GLY A 89 -2.21 -10.56 -3.49
CA GLY A 89 -2.85 -11.31 -4.58
C GLY A 89 -4.33 -10.97 -4.80
N PHE A 90 -5.04 -10.48 -3.79
CA PHE A 90 -6.42 -10.01 -3.93
C PHE A 90 -6.54 -8.50 -4.17
N THR A 91 -5.43 -7.76 -4.17
CA THR A 91 -5.45 -6.31 -4.36
C THR A 91 -5.39 -5.94 -5.84
N HIS A 92 -6.55 -5.98 -6.50
CA HIS A 92 -6.72 -5.59 -7.90
C HIS A 92 -7.91 -4.65 -8.08
N THR A 93 -7.88 -3.49 -7.41
CA THR A 93 -8.99 -2.55 -7.40
C THR A 93 -8.62 -1.19 -8.00
N LYS A 94 -9.60 -0.53 -8.61
CA LYS A 94 -9.47 0.87 -9.01
C LYS A 94 -9.62 1.76 -7.79
N GLY A 95 -8.79 2.79 -7.73
CA GLY A 95 -8.81 3.79 -6.66
C GLY A 95 -8.32 5.14 -7.16
N LYS A 96 -8.18 6.06 -6.22
CA LYS A 96 -7.61 7.38 -6.44
C LYS A 96 -6.33 7.51 -5.62
N LEU A 97 -5.31 8.06 -6.25
CA LEU A 97 -4.02 8.34 -5.65
C LEU A 97 -3.75 9.83 -5.78
N TYR A 98 -3.52 10.49 -4.64
CA TYR A 98 -3.27 11.92 -4.56
C TYR A 98 -1.88 12.14 -3.97
N TYR A 99 -1.03 12.91 -4.64
CA TYR A 99 0.26 13.33 -4.10
C TYR A 99 0.17 14.70 -3.47
N LEU A 100 0.72 14.84 -2.26
CA LEU A 100 0.76 16.11 -1.57
C LEU A 100 1.93 16.95 -2.10
N LYS A 101 1.60 18.12 -2.65
CA LYS A 101 2.56 19.14 -3.04
C LYS A 101 2.47 20.32 -2.09
N VAL A 102 3.59 20.74 -1.53
CA VAL A 102 3.64 21.95 -0.71
C VAL A 102 3.36 23.17 -1.60
N LYS A 103 2.40 24.00 -1.19
CA LYS A 103 2.13 25.28 -1.84
C LYS A 103 3.26 26.25 -1.48
N GLN A 104 3.96 26.77 -2.49
CA GLN A 104 4.93 27.85 -2.29
C GLN A 104 4.16 29.14 -1.95
N ARG A 105 4.66 29.89 -0.96
CA ARG A 105 4.11 31.17 -0.53
C ARG A 105 4.65 32.30 -1.38
#